data_AF-A0A9X9F0S2-F1
#
_entry.id   AF-A0A9X9F0S2-F1
#
_cell.length_a   1.000
_cell.length_b   1.000
_cell.length_c   1.000
_cell.angle_alpha   90.00
_cell.angle_beta   90.00
_cell.angle_gamma   90.00
#
_symmetry.space_group_name_H-M   'P 1'
#
loop_
_entity.id
_entity.type
_entity.pdbx_description
1 polymer ?
#
loop_
_entity_poly.entity_id
_entity_poly.type
_entity_poly.pdbx_seq_one_letter_code
_entity_poly.pdbx_strand_id
1 'polypeptide(L)'
;ITGGSISIIFAYFADIIPKEQRTKYFGWVSAVVGAGTIIGPTLGGLLAKFGHSVPLYFGAFITLLNVLYGMKYMPESLDKNNRLKEITFVRLNPFAQLANILS
;
A
#
# COMPACT_ATOMS: atom_id res chain seq x y z
N ILE A 1 1.46 9.33 8.75
CA ILE A 1 1.88 7.93 8.50
C ILE A 1 0.84 7.04 9.17
N THR A 2 -0.30 6.82 8.52
CA THR A 2 -1.33 5.91 9.03
C THR A 2 -0.92 4.49 8.63
N GLY A 3 -0.92 3.53 9.57
CA GLY A 3 -0.39 2.16 9.37
C GLY A 3 -1.17 1.28 8.37
N GLY A 4 -2.02 1.86 7.52
CA GLY A 4 -2.92 1.15 6.62
C GLY A 4 -2.31 0.70 5.30
N SER A 5 -1.07 1.05 4.97
CA SER A 5 -0.48 0.76 3.65
C SER A 5 -0.49 -0.74 3.30
N ILE A 6 -0.16 -1.60 4.27
CA ILE A 6 -0.17 -3.05 4.08
C ILE A 6 -1.61 -3.55 3.90
N SER A 7 -2.55 -3.08 4.72
CA SER A 7 -3.97 -3.42 4.60
C SER A 7 -4.55 -3.02 3.25
N ILE A 8 -4.18 -1.84 2.73
CA ILE A 8 -4.59 -1.36 1.40
C ILE A 8 -4.03 -2.26 0.30
N ILE A 9 -2.77 -2.68 0.40
CA ILE A 9 -2.15 -3.60 -0.57
C ILE A 9 -2.92 -4.93 -0.62
N PHE A 10 -3.26 -5.50 0.55
CA PHE A 10 -4.04 -6.74 0.61
C PHE A 10 -5.45 -6.58 0.04
N ALA A 11 -6.14 -5.48 0.35
CA ALA A 11 -7.45 -5.18 -0.22
C ALA A 11 -7.37 -5.04 -1.75
N TYR A 12 -6.39 -4.28 -2.25
CA TYR A 12 -6.16 -4.10 -3.69
C TYR A 12 -5.93 -5.45 -4.40
N PHE A 13 -5.02 -6.29 -3.89
CA PHE A 13 -4.79 -7.61 -4.49
C PHE A 13 -6.00 -8.54 -4.37
N ALA A 14 -6.81 -8.41 -3.32
CA ALA A 14 -8.07 -9.15 -3.21
C ALA A 14 -9.06 -8.74 -4.32
N ASP A 15 -9.06 -7.48 -4.75
CA ASP A 15 -9.94 -7.00 -5.81
C ASP A 15 -9.48 -7.45 -7.21
N ILE A 16 -8.18 -7.42 -7.49
CA ILE A 16 -7.66 -7.66 -8.85
C ILE A 16 -7.24 -9.11 -9.16
N ILE A 17 -7.02 -9.96 -8.14
CA ILE A 17 -6.53 -11.35 -8.33
C ILE A 17 -7.67 -12.38 -8.19
N PRO A 18 -7.74 -13.39 -9.08
CA PRO A 18 -8.66 -14.53 -8.94
C PRO A 18 -8.50 -15.27 -7.61
N LYS A 19 -9.61 -15.74 -7.02
CA LYS A 19 -9.63 -16.30 -5.65
C LYS A 19 -8.62 -17.41 -5.44
N GLU A 20 -8.42 -18.25 -6.44
CA GLU A 20 -7.55 -19.43 -6.42
C GLU A 20 -6.07 -19.05 -6.30
N GLN A 21 -5.70 -17.83 -6.74
CA GLN A 21 -4.32 -17.36 -6.72
C GLN A 21 -4.01 -16.44 -5.54
N ARG A 22 -5.03 -15.89 -4.86
CA ARG A 22 -4.85 -14.88 -3.79
C ARG A 22 -3.88 -15.32 -2.70
N THR A 23 -3.98 -16.58 -2.24
CA THR A 23 -3.08 -17.13 -1.21
C THR A 23 -1.61 -17.04 -1.62
N LYS A 24 -1.30 -17.33 -2.90
CA LYS A 24 0.06 -17.21 -3.43
C LYS A 24 0.53 -15.76 -3.40
N TYR A 25 -0.27 -14.83 -3.92
CA TYR A 25 0.09 -13.40 -3.95
C TYR A 25 0.22 -12.80 -2.55
N PHE A 26 -0.65 -13.17 -1.61
CA PHE A 26 -0.54 -12.74 -0.22
C PHE A 26 0.74 -13.27 0.44
N GLY A 27 1.16 -14.50 0.11
CA GLY A 27 2.47 -15.03 0.50
C GLY A 27 3.64 -14.20 -0.06
N TRP A 28 3.58 -13.81 -1.34
CA TRP A 28 4.58 -12.94 -1.94
C TRP A 28 4.66 -11.57 -1.27
N VAL A 29 3.52 -10.94 -0.99
CA VAL A 29 3.48 -9.65 -0.26
C VAL A 29 4.19 -9.79 1.09
N SER A 30 3.86 -10.81 1.87
CA SER A 30 4.50 -11.07 3.17
C SER A 30 6.00 -11.34 3.05
N ALA A 31 6.43 -12.09 2.02
CA ALA A 31 7.85 -12.34 1.75
C ALA A 31 8.61 -11.05 1.43
N VAL A 32 8.04 -10.17 0.61
CA VAL A 32 8.64 -8.87 0.27
C VAL A 32 8.73 -7.96 1.49
N VAL A 33 7.68 -7.93 2.34
CA VAL A 33 7.70 -7.16 3.60
C VAL A 33 8.81 -7.67 4.53
N GLY A 34 8.93 -8.99 4.70
CA GLY A 34 9.99 -9.59 5.51
C GLY A 34 11.38 -9.30 4.95
N ALA A 35 11.59 -9.51 3.65
CA ALA A 35 12.86 -9.23 2.99
C ALA A 35 13.23 -7.74 3.08
N GLY A 36 12.28 -6.84 2.85
CA GLY A 36 12.48 -5.40 2.97
C GLY A 36 12.85 -4.97 4.39
N THR A 37 12.31 -5.64 5.41
CA THR A 37 12.66 -5.38 6.82
C THR A 37 14.10 -5.76 7.14
N ILE A 38 14.66 -6.78 6.48
CA ILE A 38 16.06 -7.19 6.67
C ILE A 38 17.01 -6.30 5.84
N ILE A 39 16.67 -6.08 4.57
CA ILE A 39 17.53 -5.37 3.62
C ILE A 39 17.51 -3.87 3.91
N GLY A 40 16.37 -3.31 4.32
CA GLY A 40 16.16 -1.87 4.53
C GLY A 40 17.14 -1.24 5.51
N PRO A 41 17.26 -1.71 6.77
CA PRO A 41 18.20 -1.16 7.74
C PRO A 41 19.66 -1.31 7.31
N THR A 42 20.00 -2.45 6.69
CA THR A 42 21.36 -2.72 6.20
C THR A 42 21.75 -1.74 5.10
N LEU A 43 20.87 -1.54 4.11
CA LEU A 43 21.09 -0.62 3.00
C LEU A 43 21.08 0.84 3.49
N GLY A 44 20.16 1.18 4.40
CA GLY A 44 20.08 2.51 5.01
C GLY A 44 21.33 2.87 5.81
N GLY A 45 21.85 1.92 6.60
CA GLY A 45 23.10 2.11 7.36
C GLY A 45 24.33 2.26 6.45
N LEU A 46 24.38 1.54 5.34
CA LEU A 46 25.46 1.70 4.36
C LEU A 46 25.40 3.08 3.68
N LEU A 47 24.21 3.51 3.27
CA LEU A 47 24.00 4.81 2.63
C LEU A 47 24.24 5.97 3.60
N ALA A 48 23.97 5.80 4.89
CA ALA A 48 24.21 6.82 5.91
C ALA A 48 25.70 7.18 6.05
N LYS A 49 26.63 6.31 5.62
CA LYS A 49 28.08 6.60 5.60
C LYS A 49 28.44 7.73 4.64
N PHE A 50 27.63 7.96 3.60
CA PHE A 50 27.82 9.06 2.64
C PHE A 50 27.15 10.36 3.11
N GLY A 51 26.47 10.34 4.25
CA GLY A 51 25.79 11.48 4.86
C GLY A 51 24.46 11.07 5.49
N HIS A 52 24.14 11.66 6.64
CA HIS A 52 22.95 11.32 7.42
C HIS A 52 21.63 11.50 6.64
N SER A 53 21.57 12.42 5.68
CA SER A 53 20.39 12.68 4.85
C SER A 53 20.30 11.79 3.60
N VAL A 54 21.39 11.11 3.20
CA VAL A 54 21.43 10.31 1.96
C VAL A 54 20.39 9.17 1.95
N PRO A 55 20.18 8.40 3.04
CA PRO A 55 19.14 7.38 3.08
C PRO A 55 17.72 7.94 2.86
N LEU A 56 17.47 9.17 3.32
CA LEU A 56 16.16 9.82 3.17
C LEU A 56 15.91 10.20 1.71
N TYR A 57 16.89 10.83 1.05
CA TYR A 57 16.76 11.17 -0.37
C TYR A 57 16.67 9.92 -1.26
N PHE A 58 17.41 8.87 -0.92
CA PHE A 58 17.33 7.60 -1.62
C PHE A 58 15.94 6.95 -1.46
N GLY A 59 15.40 6.94 -0.25
CA GLY A 59 14.03 6.48 0.00
C GLY A 59 12.99 7.29 -0.77
N ALA A 60 13.10 8.62 -0.75
CA ALA A 60 12.21 9.52 -1.49
C ALA A 60 12.27 9.27 -3.01
N PHE A 61 13.47 9.04 -3.56
CA PHE A 61 13.64 8.69 -4.97
C PHE A 61 12.96 7.36 -5.32
N ILE A 62 13.13 6.31 -4.51
CA ILE A 62 12.43 5.03 -4.69
C ILE A 62 10.90 5.20 -4.58
N THR A 63 10.42 5.98 -3.61
CA THR A 63 8.99 6.27 -3.47
C THR A 63 8.44 6.97 -4.71
N LEU A 64 9.16 7.95 -5.25
CA LEU A 64 8.75 8.66 -6.47
C LEU A 64 8.66 7.69 -7.67
N LEU A 65 9.64 6.81 -7.83
CA LEU A 65 9.61 5.78 -8.87
C LEU A 65 8.40 4.85 -8.72
N ASN A 66 8.08 4.44 -7.49
CA ASN A 66 6.89 3.62 -7.21
C ASN A 66 5.59 4.35 -7.55
N VAL A 67 5.48 5.65 -7.27
CA VAL A 67 4.31 6.45 -7.65
C VAL A 67 4.17 6.51 -9.16
N LEU A 68 5.25 6.81 -9.89
CA LEU A 68 5.24 6.86 -11.36
C LEU A 68 4.87 5.50 -11.96
N TYR A 69 5.38 4.41 -11.39
CA TYR A 69 5.04 3.06 -11.78
C TYR A 69 3.55 2.76 -11.54
N GLY A 70 3.05 3.05 -10.33
CA GLY A 70 1.65 2.84 -9.96
C GLY A 70 0.69 3.61 -10.89
N MET A 71 0.98 4.88 -11.15
CA MET A 71 0.16 5.71 -12.04
C MET A 71 0.04 5.16 -13.46
N LYS A 72 1.07 4.47 -13.96
CA LYS A 72 1.11 3.96 -15.33
C LYS A 72 0.61 2.51 -15.45
N TYR A 73 0.90 1.67 -14.47
CA TYR A 73 0.74 0.22 -14.59
C TYR A 73 -0.28 -0.39 -13.63
N MET A 74 -0.66 0.27 -12.54
CA MET A 74 -1.68 -0.30 -11.65
C MET A 74 -3.08 -0.12 -12.27
N PRO A 75 -3.82 -1.22 -12.51
CA PRO A 75 -5.24 -1.12 -12.84
C PRO A 75 -6.03 -0.54 -11.66
N GLU A 76 -7.11 0.15 -11.98
CA GLU A 76 -8.07 0.59 -10.97
C GLU A 76 -8.75 -0.63 -10.33
N SER A 77 -8.64 -0.80 -9.02
CA SER A 77 -9.12 -2.00 -8.32
C SER A 77 -10.63 -2.02 -8.16
N LEU A 78 -11.27 -0.85 -8.07
CA LEU A 78 -12.70 -0.77 -7.84
C LEU A 78 -13.48 -0.72 -9.16
N ASP A 79 -14.44 -1.63 -9.30
CA ASP A 79 -15.35 -1.62 -10.45
C ASP A 79 -16.09 -0.28 -10.56
N LYS A 80 -16.35 0.19 -11.79
CA LYS A 80 -16.99 1.50 -12.04
C LYS A 80 -18.29 1.68 -11.27
N ASN A 81 -19.05 0.61 -11.05
CA ASN A 81 -20.34 0.67 -10.36
C ASN A 81 -20.21 0.83 -8.84
N ASN A 82 -19.06 0.44 -8.27
CA ASN A 82 -18.80 0.52 -6.84
C ASN A 82 -18.09 1.83 -6.43
N ARG A 83 -17.68 2.65 -7.41
CA ARG A 83 -17.03 3.95 -7.18
C ARG A 83 -18.02 4.96 -6.62
N LEU A 84 -17.62 5.68 -5.58
CA LEU A 84 -18.40 6.78 -5.03
C LEU A 84 -18.53 7.88 -6.09
N LYS A 85 -19.78 8.20 -6.47
CA LYS A 85 -20.08 9.30 -7.41
C LYS A 85 -19.87 10.68 -6.77
N GLU A 86 -20.11 10.78 -5.46
CA GLU A 86 -19.89 11.98 -4.65
C GLU A 86 -19.31 11.60 -3.29
N ILE A 87 -18.32 12.36 -2.82
CA ILE A 87 -17.75 12.19 -1.48
C ILE A 87 -18.58 13.03 -0.51
N THR A 88 -19.60 12.43 0.09
CA THR A 88 -20.39 13.09 1.15
C THR A 88 -19.67 13.00 2.48
N PHE A 89 -19.55 14.13 3.20
CA PHE A 89 -18.89 14.20 4.53
C PHE A 89 -19.42 13.20 5.56
N VAL A 90 -20.70 12.82 5.48
CA VAL A 90 -21.32 11.83 6.38
C VAL A 90 -20.73 10.43 6.19
N ARG A 91 -20.33 10.05 4.96
CA ARG A 91 -19.69 8.74 4.70
C ARG A 91 -18.22 8.68 5.14
N LEU A 92 -17.59 9.82 5.41
CA LEU A 92 -16.25 9.89 5.98
C LEU A 92 -16.24 9.63 7.50
N ASN A 93 -17.40 9.60 8.16
CA ASN A 93 -17.51 9.35 9.58
C ASN A 93 -17.26 7.84 9.89
N PRO A 94 -16.13 7.47 10.53
CA PRO A 94 -15.82 6.08 10.81
C PRO A 94 -16.78 5.44 11.82
N PHE A 95 -17.37 6.25 12.72
CA PHE A 95 -18.34 5.76 13.70
C PHE A 95 -19.68 5.42 13.05
N ALA A 96 -20.10 6.17 12.03
CA ALA A 96 -21.31 5.88 11.27
C ALA A 96 -21.15 4.58 10.44
N GLN A 97 -19.96 4.33 9.89
CA GLN A 97 -19.66 3.07 9.20
C GLN A 97 -19.64 1.89 10.16
N LEU A 98 -19.07 2.06 11.36
CA LEU A 98 -19.04 1.01 12.37
C LEU A 98 -20.45 0.64 12.87
N ALA A 99 -21.30 1.65 13.11
CA ALA A 99 -22.68 1.44 13.50
C ALA A 99 -23.48 0.65 12.45
N ASN A 100 -23.29 0.95 11.15
CA ASN A 100 -23.95 0.21 10.06
C ASN A 100 -23.48 -1.24 9.90
N ILE A 101 -22.26 -1.59 10.35
CA ILE A 101 -21.77 -2.97 10.32
C ILE A 101 -22.29 -3.77 11.54
N LEU A 102 -22.55 -3.08 12.65
CA LEU A 102 -23.01 -3.68 13.91
C LEU A 102 -24.53 -3.76 14.07
N SER A 103 -25.32 -3.10 13.21
CA SER A 103 -26.79 -3.20 13.15
C SER A 103 -27.26 -4.26 12.18
#